data_AF-A0A9P0M7J1-F1
#
_entry.id   AF-A0A9P0M7J1-F1
#
_cell.length_a   1.000
_cell.length_b   1.000
_cell.length_c   1.000
_cell.angle_alpha   90.00
_cell.angle_beta   90.00
_cell.angle_gamma   90.00
#
_symmetry.space_group_name_H-M   'P 1'
#
loop_
_entity.id
_entity.type
_entity.pdbx_description
1 polymer ?
#
loop_
_entity_poly.entity_id
_entity_poly.type
_entity_poly.pdbx_seq_one_letter_code
_entity_poly.pdbx_strand_id
1 'polypeptide(L)'
;MLSECESDPFATSDDSNDMDYIPTLRKNSTHSRDPDNIENSSEHDKNEPMKTKKNTQKRQRNPGAWRRNEINKLRNLGEKYIDWRGNFRPKRQPKPPCTNCRQKCSEKFTEEERKQILATGGRQ
;
A
#
# COMPACT_ATOMS: atom_id res chain seq x y z
N MET A 1 2.66 -5.91 61.29
CA MET A 1 2.51 -4.47 61.02
C MET A 1 2.81 -4.24 59.55
N LEU A 2 1.79 -3.71 58.84
CA LEU A 2 1.80 -2.95 57.59
C LEU A 2 2.61 -3.50 56.40
N SER A 3 1.92 -4.21 55.51
CA SER A 3 2.25 -4.32 54.08
C SER A 3 1.23 -3.47 53.35
N GLU A 4 1.56 -2.20 53.09
CA GLU A 4 0.73 -1.29 52.31
C GLU A 4 0.90 -1.63 50.82
N CYS A 5 -0.15 -2.21 50.23
CA CYS A 5 -0.31 -2.28 48.79
C CYS A 5 -0.61 -0.87 48.28
N GLU A 6 0.43 -0.17 47.82
CA GLU A 6 0.30 1.13 47.19
C GLU A 6 -0.53 0.96 45.90
N SER A 7 -1.73 1.53 45.92
CA SER A 7 -2.67 1.48 44.79
C SER A 7 -2.21 2.48 43.73
N ASP A 8 -2.14 2.01 42.48
CA ASP A 8 -1.77 2.83 41.34
C ASP A 8 -2.78 3.99 41.17
N PRO A 9 -2.35 5.26 41.27
CA PRO A 9 -3.25 6.41 41.12
C PRO A 9 -3.82 6.58 39.71
N PHE A 10 -3.36 5.78 38.73
CA PHE A 10 -3.87 5.75 37.36
C PHE A 10 -4.73 4.53 37.04
N ALA A 11 -5.02 3.66 38.01
CA ALA A 11 -6.03 2.64 37.85
C ALA A 11 -7.43 3.28 37.84
N THR A 12 -7.80 3.90 36.72
CA THR A 12 -9.21 4.16 36.42
C THR A 12 -9.85 2.78 36.26
N SER A 13 -10.59 2.35 37.27
CA SER A 13 -11.48 1.20 37.20
C SER A 13 -12.54 1.48 36.14
N ASP A 14 -12.19 1.20 34.88
CA ASP A 14 -13.11 1.20 33.75
C ASP A 14 -13.93 -0.10 33.79
N ASP A 15 -14.66 -0.27 34.89
CA ASP A 15 -15.76 -1.23 34.99
C ASP A 15 -17.01 -0.56 34.41
N SER A 16 -16.92 -0.21 33.12
CA SER A 16 -18.08 0.16 32.32
C SER A 16 -18.66 -1.14 31.73
N ASN A 17 -19.53 -1.76 32.54
CA ASN A 17 -20.47 -2.78 32.11
C ASN A 17 -21.25 -2.29 30.86
N ASP A 18 -20.85 -2.71 29.67
CA ASP A 18 -21.64 -2.52 28.45
C ASP A 18 -22.69 -3.65 28.39
N MET A 19 -23.76 -3.48 29.17
CA MET A 19 -24.82 -4.48 29.36
C MET A 19 -25.80 -4.61 28.18
N ASP A 20 -25.50 -4.03 27.01
CA ASP A 20 -26.40 -4.08 25.84
C ASP A 20 -25.72 -4.48 24.52
N TYR A 21 -24.58 -5.18 24.54
CA TYR A 21 -24.03 -5.78 23.32
C TYR A 21 -24.68 -7.15 23.02
N ILE A 22 -25.70 -7.17 22.15
CA ILE A 22 -26.30 -8.40 21.59
C ILE A 22 -25.80 -8.64 20.15
N PRO A 23 -24.76 -9.47 19.93
CA PRO A 23 -24.16 -9.70 18.61
C PRO A 23 -24.98 -10.52 17.58
N THR A 24 -26.29 -10.77 17.77
CA THR A 24 -27.05 -11.76 16.98
C THR A 24 -28.18 -11.23 16.09
N LEU A 25 -28.27 -9.93 15.79
CA LEU A 25 -29.20 -9.44 14.75
C LEU A 25 -28.52 -9.21 13.39
N ARG A 26 -27.82 -10.24 12.89
CA ARG A 26 -27.68 -10.41 11.43
C ARG A 26 -28.99 -11.00 10.90
N LYS A 27 -29.93 -10.13 10.51
CA LYS A 27 -31.04 -10.54 9.66
C LYS A 27 -30.52 -10.72 8.24
N ASN A 28 -30.31 -11.98 7.87
CA ASN A 28 -30.17 -12.40 6.48
C ASN A 28 -31.47 -12.07 5.77
N SER A 29 -31.43 -11.21 4.75
CA SER A 29 -32.49 -11.14 3.74
C SER A 29 -31.84 -11.29 2.38
N THR A 30 -31.99 -12.49 1.86
CA THR A 30 -31.69 -12.93 0.51
C THR A 30 -32.54 -12.17 -0.50
N HIS A 31 -31.92 -11.43 -1.42
CA HIS A 31 -32.50 -11.20 -2.74
C HIS A 31 -31.39 -11.25 -3.80
N SER A 32 -31.43 -12.37 -4.53
CA SER A 32 -31.13 -12.59 -5.94
C SER A 32 -29.94 -11.88 -6.60
N ARG A 33 -28.99 -12.71 -7.06
CA ARG A 33 -28.08 -12.37 -8.16
C ARG A 33 -28.90 -12.35 -9.46
N ASP A 34 -28.77 -11.28 -10.23
CA ASP A 34 -28.82 -11.35 -11.70
C ASP A 34 -27.77 -10.39 -12.28
N PRO A 35 -26.95 -10.85 -13.26
CA PRO A 35 -25.96 -10.03 -13.94
C PRO A 35 -26.55 -9.52 -15.26
N ASP A 36 -26.46 -8.23 -15.57
CA ASP A 36 -26.61 -7.80 -16.95
C ASP A 36 -25.74 -6.60 -17.34
N ASN A 37 -25.20 -6.79 -18.54
CA ASN A 37 -24.23 -6.06 -19.32
C ASN A 37 -24.87 -4.83 -20.00
N ILE A 38 -24.27 -3.64 -19.89
CA ILE A 38 -24.49 -2.57 -20.88
C ILE A 38 -23.15 -1.88 -21.20
N GLU A 39 -22.74 -2.07 -22.44
CA GLU A 39 -21.55 -1.52 -23.08
C GLU A 39 -21.81 -0.10 -23.66
N ASN A 40 -20.80 0.76 -23.50
CA ASN A 40 -20.26 1.70 -24.48
C ASN A 40 -20.87 3.12 -24.74
N SER A 41 -19.91 4.08 -24.72
CA SER A 41 -19.75 5.33 -25.50
C SER A 41 -20.61 6.57 -25.25
N SER A 42 -19.95 7.62 -24.76
CA SER A 42 -19.97 8.93 -25.46
C SER A 42 -18.69 9.72 -25.17
N GLU A 43 -17.89 9.92 -26.22
CA GLU A 43 -16.87 10.96 -26.28
C GLU A 43 -17.56 12.33 -26.32
N HIS A 44 -17.24 13.20 -25.38
CA HIS A 44 -17.42 14.65 -25.55
C HIS A 44 -16.19 15.37 -25.00
N ASP A 45 -15.29 15.66 -25.93
CA ASP A 45 -14.36 16.78 -25.85
C ASP A 45 -15.14 18.08 -26.01
N LYS A 46 -15.06 18.99 -25.02
CA LYS A 46 -14.74 20.42 -25.19
C LYS A 46 -14.96 21.27 -23.94
N ASN A 47 -13.97 22.14 -23.71
CA ASN A 47 -14.02 23.51 -23.17
C ASN A 47 -13.99 23.78 -21.65
N GLU A 48 -12.89 24.46 -21.26
CA GLU A 48 -12.70 25.50 -20.22
C GLU A 48 -13.42 25.36 -18.86
N PRO A 49 -12.67 25.32 -17.73
CA PRO A 49 -13.28 25.16 -16.43
C PRO A 49 -13.91 26.47 -15.94
N MET A 50 -15.22 26.63 -16.17
CA MET A 50 -16.06 27.41 -15.27
C MET A 50 -15.82 26.90 -13.85
N LYS A 51 -15.41 27.79 -12.93
CA LYS A 51 -15.22 27.48 -11.51
C LYS A 51 -16.58 27.22 -10.86
N THR A 52 -17.15 26.06 -11.14
CA THR A 52 -18.29 25.54 -10.40
C THR A 52 -17.87 25.30 -8.97
N LYS A 53 -18.66 25.81 -8.01
CA LYS A 53 -18.48 25.50 -6.58
C LYS A 53 -18.58 23.99 -6.44
N LYS A 54 -17.43 23.31 -6.30
CA LYS A 54 -17.39 21.85 -6.20
C LYS A 54 -18.09 21.46 -4.92
N ASN A 55 -19.22 20.76 -5.04
CA ASN A 55 -19.80 20.03 -3.92
C ASN A 55 -18.69 19.13 -3.36
N THR A 56 -18.25 19.41 -2.13
CA THR A 56 -17.20 18.64 -1.46
C THR A 56 -17.74 17.27 -1.10
N GLN A 57 -17.63 16.34 -2.03
CA GLN A 57 -17.82 14.92 -1.75
C GLN A 57 -16.72 14.45 -0.80
N LYS A 58 -17.04 13.45 0.04
CA LYS A 58 -16.02 12.75 0.83
C LYS A 58 -14.97 12.18 -0.12
N ARG A 59 -13.69 12.33 0.24
CA ARG A 59 -12.58 11.79 -0.56
C ARG A 59 -12.68 10.28 -0.63
N GLN A 60 -12.62 9.72 -1.83
CA GLN A 60 -12.49 8.28 -2.00
C GLN A 60 -11.12 7.82 -1.52
N ARG A 61 -11.07 6.73 -0.75
CA ARG A 61 -9.81 6.15 -0.28
C ARG A 61 -9.13 5.45 -1.46
N ASN A 62 -8.03 6.01 -1.94
CA ASN A 62 -7.15 5.34 -2.92
C ASN A 62 -5.77 5.07 -2.28
N PRO A 63 -5.56 3.87 -1.69
CA PRO A 63 -4.30 3.54 -1.05
C PRO A 63 -3.16 3.38 -2.06
N GLY A 64 -3.43 3.03 -3.31
CA GLY A 64 -2.40 2.92 -4.35
C GLY A 64 -1.76 4.27 -4.69
N ALA A 65 -2.53 5.35 -4.62
CA ALA A 65 -2.06 6.72 -4.80
C ALA A 65 -1.43 7.33 -3.53
N TRP A 66 -1.35 6.58 -2.43
CA TRP A 66 -0.62 7.07 -1.27
C TRP A 66 0.86 7.12 -1.60
N ARG A 67 1.46 8.30 -1.42
CA ARG A 67 2.88 8.55 -1.68
C ARG A 67 3.80 7.48 -1.09
N ARG A 68 3.52 6.97 0.11
CA ARG A 68 4.29 5.88 0.74
C ARG A 68 4.21 4.58 -0.08
N ASN A 69 3.04 4.21 -0.56
CA ASN A 69 2.83 3.00 -1.34
C ASN A 69 3.45 3.11 -2.73
N GLU A 70 3.34 4.29 -3.36
CA GLU A 70 4.01 4.58 -4.62
C GLU A 70 5.54 4.50 -4.48
N ILE A 71 6.12 5.13 -3.45
CA ILE A 71 7.57 5.05 -3.18
C ILE A 71 8.01 3.61 -2.92
N ASN A 72 7.27 2.85 -2.11
CA ASN A 72 7.58 1.45 -1.84
C ASN A 72 7.53 0.60 -3.11
N LYS A 73 6.52 0.81 -3.96
CA LYS A 73 6.39 0.15 -5.26
C LYS A 73 7.61 0.44 -6.14
N LEU A 74 7.97 1.71 -6.33
CA LEU A 74 9.12 2.10 -7.14
C LEU A 74 10.43 1.55 -6.57
N ARG A 75 10.60 1.58 -5.24
CA ARG A 75 11.78 1.04 -4.55
C ARG A 75 11.91 -0.47 -4.74
N ASN A 76 10.80 -1.21 -4.70
CA ASN A 76 10.78 -2.66 -4.89
C ASN A 76 11.09 -3.04 -6.34
N LEU A 77 10.55 -2.29 -7.30
CA LEU A 77 10.89 -2.41 -8.71
C LEU A 77 12.33 -1.96 -9.03
N GLY A 78 12.99 -1.28 -8.08
CA GLY A 78 14.32 -0.72 -8.30
C GLY A 78 14.33 0.47 -9.26
N GLU A 79 13.18 1.10 -9.50
CA GLU A 79 13.05 2.28 -10.36
C GLU A 79 13.53 3.54 -9.65
N LYS A 80 13.69 4.63 -10.42
CA LYS A 80 13.98 5.94 -9.84
C LYS A 80 12.79 6.44 -9.03
N TYR A 81 13.05 7.07 -7.88
CA TYR A 81 11.99 7.66 -7.06
C TYR A 81 12.49 8.83 -6.24
N ILE A 82 11.56 9.64 -5.73
CA ILE A 82 11.84 10.73 -4.80
C ILE A 82 11.44 10.27 -3.41
N ASP A 83 12.36 10.39 -2.46
CA ASP A 83 12.10 9.98 -1.08
C ASP A 83 11.09 10.92 -0.40
N TRP A 84 10.63 10.56 0.80
CA TRP A 84 9.73 11.42 1.59
C TRP A 84 10.35 12.81 1.88
N ARG A 85 11.68 12.86 2.02
CA ARG A 85 12.48 14.10 2.19
C ARG A 85 12.70 14.91 0.91
N GLY A 86 12.25 14.43 -0.25
CA GLY A 86 12.52 15.09 -1.54
C GLY A 86 13.83 14.67 -2.23
N ASN A 87 14.60 13.74 -1.64
CA ASN A 87 15.87 13.29 -2.22
C ASN A 87 15.63 12.36 -3.41
N PHE A 88 16.31 12.61 -4.54
CA PHE A 88 16.27 11.75 -5.71
C PHE A 88 17.07 10.46 -5.49
N ARG A 89 16.47 9.32 -5.83
CA ARG A 89 17.10 8.00 -5.84
C ARG A 89 17.11 7.47 -7.27
N PRO A 90 18.29 7.12 -7.84
CA PRO A 90 18.38 6.62 -9.20
C PRO A 90 17.88 5.18 -9.31
N LYS A 91 17.56 4.78 -10.55
CA LYS A 91 17.22 3.40 -10.90
C LYS A 91 18.40 2.46 -10.58
N ARG A 92 18.12 1.29 -10.02
CA ARG A 92 19.11 0.25 -9.76
C ARG A 92 19.66 -0.30 -11.08
N GLN A 93 20.98 -0.42 -11.15
CA GLN A 93 21.69 -0.97 -12.31
C GLN A 93 22.51 -2.19 -11.88
N PRO A 94 22.71 -3.17 -12.78
CA PRO A 94 23.65 -4.26 -12.53
C PRO A 94 25.04 -3.70 -12.27
N LYS A 95 25.66 -4.18 -11.19
CA LYS A 95 27.08 -3.93 -10.95
C LYS A 95 27.92 -4.74 -11.96
N PRO A 96 29.17 -4.31 -12.24
CA PRO A 96 30.09 -5.11 -13.04
C PRO A 96 30.24 -6.54 -12.48
N PRO A 97 30.63 -7.52 -13.32
CA PRO A 97 30.91 -8.87 -12.85
C PRO A 97 31.96 -8.84 -11.73
N CYS A 98 31.78 -9.72 -10.76
CA CYS A 98 32.75 -9.90 -9.69
C CYS A 98 33.99 -10.62 -10.23
N THR A 99 35.17 -10.12 -9.88
CA THR A 99 36.46 -10.70 -10.30
C THR A 99 36.89 -11.87 -9.41
N ASN A 100 36.83 -11.69 -8.09
CA ASN A 100 37.23 -12.71 -7.11
C ASN A 100 36.03 -13.32 -6.38
N CYS A 101 35.12 -13.96 -7.13
CA CYS A 101 33.92 -14.56 -6.55
C CYS A 101 34.12 -16.04 -6.21
N ARG A 102 33.91 -16.41 -4.94
CA ARG A 102 33.90 -17.81 -4.47
C ARG A 102 32.96 -18.71 -5.28
N GLN A 103 31.85 -18.16 -5.75
CA GLN A 103 30.81 -18.91 -6.46
C GLN A 103 31.00 -18.95 -7.97
N LYS A 104 32.03 -18.27 -8.51
CA LYS A 104 32.32 -18.16 -9.94
C LYS A 104 31.10 -17.72 -10.76
N CYS A 105 30.38 -16.71 -10.27
CA CYS A 105 29.14 -16.24 -10.89
C CYS A 105 29.28 -15.91 -12.39
N SER A 106 30.43 -15.39 -12.81
CA SER A 106 30.71 -15.03 -14.20
C SER A 106 30.83 -16.23 -15.15
N GLU A 107 31.11 -17.43 -14.63
CA GLU A 107 31.12 -18.68 -15.42
C GLU A 107 29.73 -19.31 -15.51
N LYS A 108 28.87 -19.05 -14.51
CA LYS A 108 27.56 -19.70 -14.37
C LYS A 108 26.42 -18.93 -15.01
N PHE A 109 26.54 -17.61 -15.06
CA PHE A 109 25.50 -16.74 -15.59
C PHE A 109 26.08 -15.87 -16.69
N THR A 110 25.38 -15.83 -17.81
CA THR A 110 25.63 -14.85 -18.86
C THR A 110 25.21 -13.45 -18.41
N GLU A 111 25.70 -12.41 -19.09
CA GLU A 111 25.32 -11.03 -18.75
C GLU A 111 23.82 -10.77 -18.94
N GLU A 112 23.18 -11.45 -19.88
CA GLU A 112 21.76 -11.34 -20.16
C GLU A 112 20.92 -11.91 -19.00
N GLU A 113 21.28 -13.09 -18.51
CA GLU A 113 20.64 -13.70 -17.34
C GLU A 113 20.79 -12.83 -16.10
N ARG A 114 21.95 -12.18 -15.92
CA ARG A 114 22.16 -11.22 -14.81
C ARG A 114 21.23 -10.02 -14.92
N LYS A 115 20.98 -9.50 -16.13
CA LYS A 115 20.01 -8.41 -16.36
C LYS A 115 18.59 -8.88 -16.07
N GLN A 116 18.24 -10.10 -16.51
CA GLN A 116 16.92 -10.68 -16.30
C GLN A 116 16.60 -10.89 -14.81
N ILE A 117 17.56 -11.39 -14.03
CA ILE A 117 17.41 -11.55 -12.58
C ILE A 117 17.12 -10.20 -11.90
N LEU A 118 17.76 -9.12 -12.36
CA LEU A 118 17.53 -7.76 -11.83
C LEU A 118 16.18 -7.17 -12.24
N ALA A 119 15.69 -7.50 -13.44
CA ALA A 119 14.39 -7.04 -13.92
C ALA A 119 13.22 -7.73 -13.19
N THR A 120 13.37 -9.04 -12.92
CA THR A 120 12.31 -9.85 -12.30
C THR A 120 12.38 -9.85 -10.76
N GLY A 121 13.58 -9.72 -10.19
CA GLY A 121 13.87 -9.82 -8.76
C GLY A 121 13.61 -8.55 -7.96
N GLY A 122 12.39 -8.01 -8.03
CA GLY A 122 11.91 -7.08 -7.02
C GLY A 122 11.72 -7.82 -5.69
N ARG A 123 12.29 -7.32 -4.58
CA ARG A 123 12.07 -7.93 -3.25
C ARG A 123 10.57 -7.97 -2.97
N GLN A 124 9.97 -9.16 -2.94
CA GLN A 124 8.65 -9.41 -2.38
C GLN A 124 8.77 -9.48 -0.86
#